data_AF-A0AAV1GRX8-F1
#
_entry.id   AF-A0AAV1GRX8-F1
#
_cell.length_a   1.000
_cell.length_b   1.000
_cell.length_c   1.000
_cell.angle_alpha   90.00
_cell.angle_beta   90.00
_cell.angle_gamma   90.00
#
_symmetry.space_group_name_H-M   'P 1'
#
loop_
_entity.id
_entity.type
_entity.pdbx_description
1 polymer ?
#
loop_
_entity_poly.entity_id
_entity_poly.type
_entity_poly.pdbx_seq_one_letter_code
_entity_poly.pdbx_strand_id
1 'polypeptide(L)'
;MRSEETVLNVNSEVCWRTADNMRLLSRAVRCAVGQRNRRQFWGWLNAVFNKVDYERIKAVGPDRAAAEWLLRCGAKVRFQGFERWHFDYNGIPTGPLGRYKIQGIDATESCIMYRGFDHLDGLKFLEEIKFNKCIYIEDTCLERLSSIKNLQESVYMMEVVSCGNVTDKGIIALHRLKNLEYLFLSDLPGISDRETTVERLQTALPRLEIALDLD
;
A
#
# COMPACT_ATOMS: atom_id res chain seq x y z
N MET A 1 -7.53 42.52 -25.55
CA MET A 1 -8.27 41.26 -25.77
C MET A 1 -7.53 40.16 -25.03
N ARG A 2 -8.25 39.48 -24.13
CA ARG A 2 -7.89 38.23 -23.43
C ARG A 2 -7.29 37.21 -24.42
N SER A 3 -6.43 36.27 -24.02
CA SER A 3 -6.55 35.43 -22.81
C SER A 3 -5.21 34.83 -22.37
N GLU A 4 -4.97 34.91 -21.06
CA GLU A 4 -4.09 34.03 -20.29
C GLU A 4 -4.79 32.67 -20.09
N GLU A 5 -4.05 31.56 -20.21
CA GLU A 5 -4.52 30.23 -19.76
C GLU A 5 -3.83 29.87 -18.45
N THR A 6 -4.67 29.80 -17.42
CA THR A 6 -4.33 29.53 -16.03
C THR A 6 -4.19 28.03 -15.77
N VAL A 7 -3.11 27.70 -15.07
CA VAL A 7 -2.79 26.42 -14.43
C VAL A 7 -3.98 25.89 -13.61
N LEU A 8 -4.44 24.67 -13.89
CA LEU A 8 -5.37 23.95 -13.00
C LEU A 8 -4.61 22.91 -12.16
N ASN A 9 -4.38 23.33 -10.93
CA ASN A 9 -3.95 22.53 -9.79
C ASN A 9 -5.11 21.60 -9.38
N VAL A 10 -4.99 20.29 -9.59
CA VAL A 10 -6.01 19.32 -9.18
C VAL A 10 -5.65 18.78 -7.79
N ASN A 11 -6.23 19.43 -6.78
CA ASN A 11 -6.15 19.05 -5.37
C ASN A 11 -6.85 17.71 -5.10
N SER A 12 -6.26 16.97 -4.17
CA SER A 12 -6.62 15.67 -3.59
C SER A 12 -7.91 15.65 -2.74
N GLU A 13 -8.96 16.39 -3.10
CA GLU A 13 -10.18 16.52 -2.27
C GLU A 13 -11.39 15.66 -2.70
N VAL A 14 -11.26 14.76 -3.69
CA VAL A 14 -12.43 14.10 -4.30
C VAL A 14 -13.01 12.93 -3.48
N CYS A 15 -12.37 12.46 -2.41
CA CYS A 15 -12.84 11.25 -1.72
C CYS A 15 -13.86 11.46 -0.58
N TRP A 16 -14.13 12.69 -0.11
CA TRP A 16 -14.97 12.91 1.09
C TRP A 16 -16.15 13.89 0.95
N ARG A 17 -16.37 14.54 -0.20
CA ARG A 17 -17.46 15.53 -0.37
C ARG A 17 -18.51 15.11 -1.40
N THR A 18 -19.25 14.04 -1.13
CA THR A 18 -20.57 13.80 -1.76
C THR A 18 -21.60 13.24 -0.77
N ALA A 19 -21.63 13.77 0.46
CA ALA A 19 -22.67 13.44 1.44
C ALA A 19 -23.72 14.55 1.63
N ASP A 20 -23.42 15.80 1.24
CA ASP A 20 -24.31 16.95 1.49
C ASP A 20 -24.89 17.52 0.20
N ASN A 21 -25.89 16.84 -0.37
CA ASN A 21 -27.01 17.50 -1.06
C ASN A 21 -28.08 16.48 -1.46
N MET A 22 -28.95 16.11 -0.52
CA MET A 22 -30.31 15.68 -0.85
C MET A 22 -31.23 15.84 0.37
N ARG A 23 -31.59 17.08 0.69
CA ARG A 23 -32.78 17.35 1.51
C ARG A 23 -33.99 17.30 0.60
N LEU A 24 -34.76 16.22 0.70
CA LEU A 24 -36.23 16.19 0.81
C LEU A 24 -36.74 14.80 0.37
N LEU A 25 -37.14 13.99 1.37
CA LEU A 25 -38.36 13.18 1.43
C LEU A 25 -38.20 12.05 2.50
N SER A 26 -39.04 12.13 3.53
CA SER A 26 -39.40 11.13 4.57
C SER A 26 -38.30 10.20 5.15
N ARG A 27 -37.89 10.57 6.37
CA ARG A 27 -37.10 9.80 7.35
C ARG A 27 -37.91 8.59 7.87
N ALA A 28 -37.59 7.36 7.44
CA ALA A 28 -37.72 6.14 8.29
C ALA A 28 -37.41 4.83 7.55
N VAL A 29 -37.55 4.72 6.22
CA VAL A 29 -37.47 3.39 5.54
C VAL A 29 -36.35 3.27 4.49
N ARG A 30 -35.60 4.35 4.20
CA ARG A 30 -34.51 4.31 3.19
C ARG A 30 -33.12 3.89 3.69
N CYS A 31 -32.87 3.83 5.00
CA CYS A 31 -31.47 3.76 5.49
C CYS A 31 -30.86 2.37 5.70
N ALA A 32 -31.62 1.26 5.67
CA ALA A 32 -31.02 -0.06 5.92
C ALA A 32 -30.65 -0.85 4.64
N VAL A 33 -31.36 -0.62 3.52
CA VAL A 33 -31.20 -1.44 2.30
C VAL A 33 -30.21 -0.81 1.30
N GLY A 34 -30.09 0.53 1.25
CA GLY A 34 -29.17 1.22 0.34
C GLY A 34 -27.70 1.23 0.76
N GLN A 35 -27.38 1.06 2.05
CA GLN A 35 -26.00 1.03 2.52
C GLN A 35 -25.32 -0.34 2.35
N ARG A 36 -26.05 -1.45 2.48
CA ARG A 36 -25.50 -2.80 2.30
C ARG A 36 -24.99 -3.03 0.87
N ASN A 37 -25.76 -2.60 -0.12
CA ASN A 37 -25.41 -2.75 -1.53
C ASN A 37 -24.19 -1.90 -1.95
N ARG A 38 -24.05 -0.67 -1.41
CA ARG A 38 -22.87 0.17 -1.66
C ARG A 38 -21.60 -0.43 -1.05
N ARG A 39 -21.64 -0.90 0.21
CA ARG A 39 -20.46 -1.52 0.85
C ARG A 39 -20.03 -2.81 0.12
N GLN A 40 -21.00 -3.61 -0.35
CA GLN A 40 -20.72 -4.81 -1.13
C GLN A 40 -20.11 -4.50 -2.51
N PHE A 41 -20.64 -3.50 -3.21
CA PHE A 41 -20.08 -3.06 -4.50
C PHE A 41 -18.65 -2.54 -4.36
N TRP A 42 -18.40 -1.64 -3.40
CA TRP A 42 -17.05 -1.10 -3.16
C TRP A 42 -16.08 -2.18 -2.67
N GLY A 43 -16.54 -3.11 -1.83
CA GLY A 43 -15.75 -4.28 -1.44
C GLY A 43 -15.39 -5.20 -2.61
N TRP A 44 -16.35 -5.46 -3.51
CA TRP A 44 -16.10 -6.21 -4.75
C TRP A 44 -15.10 -5.48 -5.65
N LEU A 45 -15.28 -4.17 -5.83
CA LEU A 45 -14.43 -3.36 -6.69
C LEU A 45 -12.98 -3.36 -6.18
N ASN A 46 -12.77 -3.18 -4.87
CA ASN A 46 -11.44 -3.28 -4.25
C ASN A 46 -10.83 -4.68 -4.41
N ALA A 47 -11.64 -5.73 -4.29
CA ALA A 47 -11.18 -7.10 -4.52
C ALA A 47 -10.76 -7.34 -5.97
N VAL A 48 -11.44 -6.72 -6.94
CA VAL A 48 -11.08 -6.78 -8.37
C VAL A 48 -9.78 -6.01 -8.64
N PHE A 49 -9.65 -4.78 -8.12
CA PHE A 49 -8.42 -3.99 -8.27
C PHE A 49 -7.19 -4.72 -7.71
N ASN A 50 -7.35 -5.47 -6.62
CA ASN A 50 -6.27 -6.22 -6.01
C ASN A 50 -6.10 -7.64 -6.57
N LYS A 51 -6.97 -8.12 -7.48
CA LYS A 51 -6.83 -9.46 -8.02
C LYS A 51 -5.54 -9.57 -8.84
N VAL A 52 -4.79 -10.64 -8.61
CA VAL A 52 -3.57 -10.96 -9.36
C VAL A 52 -3.93 -11.53 -10.73
N ASP A 53 -3.34 -10.94 -11.77
CA ASP A 53 -3.40 -11.44 -13.14
C ASP A 53 -2.07 -12.11 -13.50
N TYR A 54 -2.04 -13.43 -13.33
CA TYR A 54 -0.85 -14.24 -13.60
C TYR A 54 -0.48 -14.28 -15.09
N GLU A 55 -1.45 -14.16 -15.99
CA GLU A 55 -1.18 -14.06 -17.43
C GLU A 55 -0.52 -12.71 -17.75
N ARG A 56 -0.94 -11.63 -17.08
CA ARG A 56 -0.27 -10.34 -17.17
C ARG A 56 1.16 -10.42 -16.66
N ILE A 57 1.40 -11.03 -15.49
CA ILE A 57 2.76 -11.23 -14.95
C ILE A 57 3.63 -11.99 -15.97
N LYS A 58 3.11 -13.05 -16.60
CA LYS A 58 3.84 -13.82 -17.62
C LYS A 58 4.15 -12.98 -18.87
N ALA A 59 3.23 -12.10 -19.28
CA ALA A 59 3.36 -11.29 -20.48
C ALA A 59 4.32 -10.09 -20.32
N VAL A 60 4.29 -9.42 -19.16
CA VAL A 60 5.04 -8.15 -18.95
C VAL A 60 6.11 -8.22 -17.86
N GLY A 61 6.20 -9.34 -17.15
CA GLY A 61 7.11 -9.53 -16.03
C GLY A 61 6.54 -9.00 -14.70
N PRO A 62 7.13 -9.44 -13.57
CA PRO A 62 6.62 -9.14 -12.23
C PRO A 62 6.67 -7.65 -11.91
N ASP A 63 7.79 -6.96 -12.16
CA ASP A 63 7.95 -5.53 -11.89
C ASP A 63 6.89 -4.68 -12.58
N ARG A 64 6.61 -4.96 -13.86
CA ARG A 64 5.62 -4.19 -14.62
C ARG A 64 4.20 -4.46 -14.13
N ALA A 65 3.85 -5.73 -13.89
CA ALA A 65 2.53 -6.09 -13.39
C ALA A 65 2.27 -5.55 -11.97
N ALA A 66 3.29 -5.56 -11.10
CA ALA A 66 3.23 -4.98 -9.77
C ALA A 66 3.09 -3.45 -9.83
N ALA A 67 3.83 -2.76 -10.70
CA ALA A 67 3.68 -1.32 -10.89
C ALA A 67 2.26 -0.97 -11.35
N GLU A 68 1.71 -1.71 -12.32
CA GLU A 68 0.33 -1.53 -12.77
C GLU A 68 -0.69 -1.73 -11.64
N TRP A 69 -0.46 -2.70 -10.74
CA TRP A 69 -1.30 -2.91 -9.56
C TRP A 69 -1.19 -1.81 -8.52
N LEU A 70 0.03 -1.41 -8.18
CA LEU A 70 0.27 -0.36 -7.18
C LEU A 70 -0.35 0.96 -7.64
N LEU A 71 -0.10 1.36 -8.89
CA LEU A 71 -0.60 2.62 -9.45
C LEU A 71 -2.12 2.66 -9.58
N ARG A 72 -2.76 1.56 -10.03
CA ARG A 72 -4.24 1.50 -10.09
C ARG A 72 -4.89 1.52 -8.70
N CYS A 73 -4.14 1.12 -7.66
CA CYS A 73 -4.56 1.19 -6.26
C CYS A 73 -4.15 2.52 -5.58
N GLY A 74 -3.65 3.50 -6.33
CA GLY A 74 -3.27 4.82 -5.81
C GLY A 74 -1.92 4.89 -5.09
N ALA A 75 -1.13 3.81 -5.10
CA ALA A 75 0.25 3.83 -4.64
C ALA A 75 1.19 4.41 -5.71
N LYS A 76 2.43 4.66 -5.32
CA LYS A 76 3.52 5.13 -6.16
C LYS A 76 4.64 4.12 -6.17
N VAL A 77 5.40 4.11 -7.26
CA VAL A 77 6.58 3.25 -7.41
C VAL A 77 7.80 4.05 -7.87
N ARG A 78 8.97 3.70 -7.34
CA ARG A 78 10.25 4.20 -7.81
C ARG A 78 11.02 3.04 -8.42
N PHE A 79 11.54 3.23 -9.63
CA PHE A 79 12.34 2.23 -10.32
C PHE A 79 13.84 2.48 -10.06
N GLN A 80 14.67 1.42 -10.14
CA GLN A 80 16.12 1.55 -10.05
C GLN A 80 16.66 2.57 -11.07
N GLY A 81 17.55 3.45 -10.59
CA GLY A 81 18.14 4.53 -11.39
C GLY A 81 17.23 5.75 -11.58
N PHE A 82 16.03 5.77 -10.99
CA PHE A 82 15.15 6.94 -10.97
C PHE A 82 15.11 7.55 -9.57
N GLU A 83 15.30 8.87 -9.50
CA GLU A 83 15.09 9.64 -8.26
C GLU A 83 13.60 9.91 -8.02
N ARG A 84 12.82 10.08 -9.09
CA ARG A 84 11.39 10.43 -9.00
C ARG A 84 10.50 9.22 -8.71
N TRP A 85 9.42 9.48 -7.97
CA TRP A 85 8.29 8.58 -7.82
C TRP A 85 7.36 8.65 -9.04
N HIS A 86 6.93 7.49 -9.53
CA HIS A 86 5.89 7.36 -10.54
C HIS A 86 4.55 7.16 -9.84
N PHE A 87 3.56 7.95 -10.20
CA PHE A 87 2.21 7.94 -9.62
C PHE A 87 1.11 7.96 -10.70
N ASP A 88 1.47 8.20 -11.97
CA ASP A 88 0.57 8.10 -13.11
C ASP A 88 0.68 6.72 -13.76
N TYR A 89 -0.45 5.99 -13.80
CA TYR A 89 -0.56 4.69 -14.46
C TYR A 89 -0.21 4.75 -15.95
N ASN A 90 -0.60 5.81 -16.66
CA ASN A 90 -0.33 5.96 -18.09
C ASN A 90 1.14 6.36 -18.35
N GLY A 91 1.82 6.87 -17.33
CA GLY A 91 3.22 7.28 -17.36
C GLY A 91 4.22 6.17 -16.99
N ILE A 92 3.79 4.91 -16.84
CA ILE A 92 4.71 3.80 -16.53
C ILE A 92 5.71 3.64 -17.70
N PRO A 93 7.02 3.68 -17.42
CA PRO A 93 8.03 3.63 -18.47
C PRO A 93 7.92 2.35 -19.29
N THR A 94 8.05 2.50 -20.60
CA THR A 94 8.02 1.41 -21.58
C THR A 94 9.43 1.10 -22.08
N GLY A 95 9.64 -0.13 -22.54
CA GLY A 95 10.94 -0.60 -23.00
C GLY A 95 11.01 -2.12 -23.05
N PRO A 96 12.21 -2.69 -23.27
CA PRO A 96 12.43 -4.13 -23.24
C PRO A 96 11.87 -4.79 -21.97
N LEU A 97 11.39 -6.02 -22.13
CA LEU A 97 10.82 -6.81 -21.04
C LEU A 97 11.79 -6.89 -19.85
N GLY A 98 11.30 -6.57 -18.66
CA GLY A 98 12.09 -6.64 -17.43
C GLY A 98 13.15 -5.56 -17.25
N ARG A 99 13.23 -4.54 -18.12
CA ARG A 99 14.21 -3.44 -18.01
C ARG A 99 14.09 -2.65 -16.72
N TYR A 100 12.87 -2.30 -16.30
CA TYR A 100 12.65 -1.46 -15.13
C TYR A 100 12.32 -2.33 -13.92
N LYS A 101 13.09 -2.13 -12.84
CA LYS A 101 12.98 -2.87 -11.58
C LYS A 101 12.44 -1.97 -10.48
N ILE A 102 11.40 -2.40 -9.78
CA ILE A 102 10.86 -1.61 -8.66
C ILE A 102 11.90 -1.63 -7.53
N GLN A 103 12.26 -0.45 -7.05
CA GLN A 103 13.17 -0.23 -5.91
C GLN A 103 12.44 0.29 -4.68
N GLY A 104 11.41 1.13 -4.87
CA GLY A 104 10.63 1.70 -3.77
C GLY A 104 9.13 1.65 -4.03
N ILE A 105 8.35 1.49 -2.96
CA ILE A 105 6.89 1.58 -2.94
C ILE A 105 6.47 2.61 -1.90
N ASP A 106 5.64 3.58 -2.32
CA ASP A 106 4.95 4.51 -1.42
C ASP A 106 3.44 4.31 -1.61
N ALA A 107 2.80 3.65 -0.66
CA ALA A 107 1.39 3.34 -0.70
C ALA A 107 0.54 4.31 0.15
N THR A 108 0.94 5.58 0.25
CA THR A 108 0.16 6.58 0.99
C THR A 108 -1.29 6.68 0.47
N GLU A 109 -2.26 6.50 1.37
CA GLU A 109 -3.71 6.54 1.09
C GLU A 109 -4.16 5.53 0.00
N SER A 110 -3.42 4.42 -0.13
CA SER A 110 -3.69 3.40 -1.13
C SER A 110 -4.77 2.39 -0.70
N CYS A 111 -5.50 1.85 -1.68
CA CYS A 111 -6.46 0.76 -1.49
C CYS A 111 -5.86 -0.65 -1.66
N ILE A 112 -4.53 -0.82 -1.55
CA ILE A 112 -3.90 -2.14 -1.57
C ILE A 112 -4.35 -3.00 -0.38
N MET A 113 -4.54 -4.30 -0.63
CA MET A 113 -4.95 -5.27 0.39
C MET A 113 -4.36 -6.65 0.09
N TYR A 114 -4.46 -7.57 1.05
CA TYR A 114 -3.90 -8.94 1.01
C TYR A 114 -3.97 -9.62 -0.37
N ARG A 115 -5.12 -9.54 -1.05
CA ARG A 115 -5.36 -10.20 -2.35
C ARG A 115 -4.37 -9.79 -3.45
N GLY A 116 -3.78 -8.61 -3.36
CA GLY A 116 -2.84 -8.09 -4.34
C GLY A 116 -1.38 -8.38 -4.02
N PHE A 117 -1.06 -8.83 -2.81
CA PHE A 117 0.32 -8.98 -2.35
C PHE A 117 1.10 -10.04 -3.14
N ASP A 118 0.43 -10.98 -3.80
CA ASP A 118 1.12 -11.94 -4.69
C ASP A 118 1.73 -11.26 -5.94
N HIS A 119 1.36 -10.01 -6.29
CA HIS A 119 2.10 -9.25 -7.31
C HIS A 119 3.53 -8.90 -6.87
N LEU A 120 3.80 -8.89 -5.56
CA LEU A 120 5.14 -8.66 -5.04
C LEU A 120 6.04 -9.89 -5.23
N ASP A 121 5.48 -11.06 -5.56
CA ASP A 121 6.27 -12.23 -5.92
C ASP A 121 7.07 -11.94 -7.20
N GLY A 122 8.37 -12.23 -7.14
CA GLY A 122 9.27 -12.00 -8.27
C GLY A 122 9.91 -10.61 -8.32
N LEU A 123 9.52 -9.68 -7.43
CA LEU A 123 10.30 -8.45 -7.22
C LEU A 123 11.60 -8.80 -6.49
N LYS A 124 12.74 -8.55 -7.13
CA LYS A 124 14.08 -8.94 -6.60
C LYS A 124 14.88 -7.79 -6.03
N PHE A 125 14.46 -6.56 -6.30
CA PHE A 125 15.23 -5.34 -6.03
C PHE A 125 14.42 -4.32 -5.23
N LEU A 126 13.31 -4.75 -4.61
CA LEU A 126 12.49 -3.89 -3.79
C LEU A 126 13.19 -3.68 -2.45
N GLU A 127 13.52 -2.44 -2.15
CA GLU A 127 14.37 -2.04 -1.03
C GLU A 127 13.60 -1.25 0.03
N GLU A 128 12.66 -0.41 -0.40
CA GLU A 128 11.93 0.54 0.44
C GLU A 128 10.41 0.34 0.30
N ILE A 129 9.67 0.23 1.40
CA ILE A 129 8.20 0.22 1.35
C ILE A 129 7.60 1.11 2.44
N LYS A 130 6.68 1.99 2.04
CA LYS A 130 5.93 2.87 2.94
C LYS A 130 4.45 2.53 2.86
N PHE A 131 3.86 2.17 3.99
CA PHE A 131 2.42 2.06 4.17
C PHE A 131 1.98 3.22 5.06
N ASN A 132 1.21 4.14 4.50
CA ASN A 132 0.74 5.33 5.22
C ASN A 132 -0.75 5.50 4.95
N LYS A 133 -1.58 5.47 6.00
CA LYS A 133 -3.05 5.54 5.90
C LYS A 133 -3.66 4.47 4.98
N CYS A 134 -3.04 3.29 4.89
CA CYS A 134 -3.58 2.17 4.11
C CYS A 134 -4.65 1.43 4.92
N ILE A 135 -5.92 1.81 4.76
CA ILE A 135 -7.03 1.30 5.59
C ILE A 135 -7.35 -0.19 5.42
N TYR A 136 -6.84 -0.84 4.36
CA TYR A 136 -7.05 -2.27 4.07
C TYR A 136 -5.83 -3.13 4.35
N ILE A 137 -4.76 -2.54 4.90
CA ILE A 137 -3.59 -3.30 5.38
C ILE A 137 -3.91 -3.84 6.78
N GLU A 138 -3.69 -5.13 6.94
CA GLU A 138 -3.94 -5.92 8.15
C GLU A 138 -2.73 -6.85 8.39
N ASP A 139 -2.69 -7.53 9.53
CA ASP A 139 -1.58 -8.45 9.87
C ASP A 139 -1.28 -9.48 8.79
N THR A 140 -2.33 -10.02 8.14
CA THR A 140 -2.18 -11.01 7.06
C THR A 140 -1.41 -10.46 5.86
N CYS A 141 -1.49 -9.15 5.60
CA CYS A 141 -0.72 -8.49 4.55
C CYS A 141 0.78 -8.50 4.90
N LEU A 142 1.12 -8.16 6.14
CA LEU A 142 2.52 -8.15 6.62
C LEU A 142 3.09 -9.57 6.75
N GLU A 143 2.28 -10.54 7.18
CA GLU A 143 2.63 -11.97 7.16
C GLU A 143 2.92 -12.47 5.75
N ARG A 144 2.08 -12.10 4.77
CA ARG A 144 2.30 -12.47 3.38
C ARG A 144 3.57 -11.83 2.84
N LEU A 145 3.73 -10.51 3.00
CA LEU A 145 4.91 -9.77 2.57
C LEU A 145 6.20 -10.39 3.12
N SER A 146 6.25 -10.64 4.43
CA SER A 146 7.40 -11.22 5.11
C SER A 146 7.69 -12.67 4.71
N SER A 147 6.72 -13.40 4.13
CA SER A 147 6.91 -14.75 3.59
C SER A 147 7.58 -14.80 2.22
N ILE A 148 7.63 -13.68 1.48
CA ILE A 148 8.16 -13.62 0.11
C ILE A 148 9.68 -13.64 0.17
N LYS A 149 10.29 -14.76 -0.27
CA LYS A 149 11.75 -15.00 -0.16
C LYS A 149 12.61 -13.87 -0.71
N ASN A 150 12.27 -13.33 -1.89
CA ASN A 150 13.05 -12.24 -2.48
C ASN A 150 13.04 -10.99 -1.59
N LEU A 151 11.89 -10.67 -0.98
CA LEU A 151 11.77 -9.50 -0.11
C LEU A 151 12.53 -9.68 1.21
N GLN A 152 12.66 -10.92 1.68
CA GLN A 152 13.48 -11.22 2.87
C GLN A 152 14.95 -10.85 2.68
N GLU A 153 15.40 -10.83 1.42
CA GLU A 153 16.78 -10.53 1.02
C GLU A 153 16.97 -9.11 0.49
N SER A 154 15.90 -8.43 0.04
CA SER A 154 16.02 -7.13 -0.62
C SER A 154 15.54 -5.94 0.19
N VAL A 155 14.51 -6.11 1.03
CA VAL A 155 13.90 -4.98 1.78
C VAL A 155 14.78 -4.61 2.95
N TYR A 156 15.22 -3.35 2.99
CA TYR A 156 16.03 -2.81 4.09
C TYR A 156 15.33 -1.70 4.87
N MET A 157 14.34 -1.02 4.28
CA MET A 157 13.62 0.08 4.92
C MET A 157 12.11 -0.11 4.80
N MET A 158 11.41 0.05 5.93
CA MET A 158 9.95 -0.01 5.98
C MET A 158 9.35 1.06 6.90
N GLU A 159 8.24 1.65 6.47
CA GLU A 159 7.41 2.55 7.28
C GLU A 159 5.97 2.03 7.34
N VAL A 160 5.38 1.99 8.53
CA VAL A 160 3.97 1.64 8.76
C VAL A 160 3.32 2.70 9.62
N VAL A 161 2.49 3.54 9.00
CA VAL A 161 1.92 4.75 9.60
C VAL A 161 0.40 4.77 9.40
N SER A 162 -0.36 5.01 10.48
CA SER A 162 -1.83 5.15 10.43
C SER A 162 -2.54 3.96 9.76
N CYS A 163 -2.00 2.75 9.88
CA CYS A 163 -2.60 1.51 9.40
C CYS A 163 -3.39 0.83 10.52
N GLY A 164 -4.61 1.31 10.79
CA GLY A 164 -5.37 1.01 12.00
C GLY A 164 -5.77 -0.46 12.25
N ASN A 165 -5.63 -1.36 11.27
CA ASN A 165 -5.88 -2.80 11.46
C ASN A 165 -4.61 -3.64 11.68
N VAL A 166 -3.43 -2.99 11.74
CA VAL A 166 -2.16 -3.65 12.05
C VAL A 166 -2.00 -3.76 13.55
N THR A 167 -1.63 -4.95 14.03
CA THR A 167 -1.40 -5.27 15.43
C THR A 167 0.03 -5.75 15.67
N ASP A 168 0.35 -6.02 16.94
CA ASP A 168 1.63 -6.61 17.36
C ASP A 168 1.98 -7.85 16.50
N LYS A 169 0.98 -8.67 16.15
CA LYS A 169 1.16 -9.88 15.33
C LYS A 169 1.73 -9.57 13.95
N GLY A 170 1.16 -8.60 13.25
CA GLY A 170 1.59 -8.21 11.91
C GLY A 170 2.99 -7.61 11.91
N ILE A 171 3.28 -6.75 12.89
CA ILE A 171 4.61 -6.15 13.05
C ILE A 171 5.66 -7.20 13.38
N ILE A 172 5.39 -8.12 14.32
CA ILE A 172 6.31 -9.21 14.67
C ILE A 172 6.60 -10.08 13.45
N ALA A 173 5.65 -10.28 12.52
CA ALA A 173 5.88 -11.09 11.32
C ALA A 173 7.04 -10.55 10.44
N LEU A 174 7.35 -9.26 10.53
CA LEU A 174 8.45 -8.61 9.79
C LEU A 174 9.84 -9.15 10.17
N HIS A 175 9.99 -9.91 11.26
CA HIS A 175 11.26 -10.57 11.63
C HIS A 175 11.86 -11.46 10.51
N ARG A 176 11.04 -11.89 9.54
CA ARG A 176 11.51 -12.68 8.39
C ARG A 176 12.23 -11.85 7.35
N LEU A 177 12.11 -10.52 7.37
CA LEU A 177 12.85 -9.61 6.51
C LEU A 177 14.26 -9.43 7.07
N LYS A 178 15.14 -10.38 6.74
CA LYS A 178 16.46 -10.54 7.40
C LYS A 178 17.42 -9.37 7.17
N ASN A 179 17.18 -8.61 6.11
CA ASN A 179 17.98 -7.43 5.75
C ASN A 179 17.30 -6.11 6.12
N LEU A 180 16.18 -6.15 6.87
CA LEU A 180 15.54 -4.95 7.37
C LEU A 180 16.46 -4.26 8.39
N GLU A 181 16.85 -3.02 8.08
CA GLU A 181 17.75 -2.19 8.89
C GLU A 181 17.01 -1.02 9.53
N TYR A 182 15.92 -0.55 8.93
CA TYR A 182 15.11 0.54 9.47
C TYR A 182 13.62 0.23 9.42
N LEU A 183 12.95 0.38 10.56
CA LEU A 183 11.50 0.27 10.70
C LEU A 183 10.94 1.48 11.47
N PHE A 184 10.08 2.26 10.81
CA PHE A 184 9.32 3.33 11.47
C PHE A 184 7.85 2.93 11.66
N LEU A 185 7.37 3.03 12.90
CA LEU A 185 5.99 2.74 13.28
C LEU A 185 5.35 3.96 13.93
N SER A 186 4.22 4.42 13.40
CA SER A 186 3.52 5.59 13.91
C SER A 186 2.00 5.45 13.81
N ASP A 187 1.27 5.96 14.80
CA ASP A 187 -0.19 5.98 14.82
C ASP A 187 -0.81 4.59 14.51
N LEU A 188 -0.38 3.56 15.26
CA LEU A 188 -0.88 2.19 15.12
C LEU A 188 -1.65 1.78 16.39
N PRO A 189 -2.96 2.06 16.47
CA PRO A 189 -3.77 1.80 17.68
C PRO A 189 -3.92 0.31 18.01
N GLY A 190 -3.59 -0.59 17.07
CA GLY A 190 -3.59 -2.04 17.29
C GLY A 190 -2.33 -2.57 17.97
N ILE A 191 -1.30 -1.74 18.18
CA ILE A 191 -0.09 -2.10 18.93
C ILE A 191 -0.34 -1.87 20.41
N SER A 192 -0.50 -2.98 21.13
CA SER A 192 -0.87 -2.99 22.55
C SER A 192 0.30 -3.27 23.49
N ASP A 193 1.33 -3.96 23.02
CA ASP A 193 2.49 -4.37 23.80
C ASP A 193 3.78 -3.97 23.06
N ARG A 194 4.07 -2.67 23.13
CA ARG A 194 5.16 -2.02 22.39
C ARG A 194 6.51 -2.62 22.76
N GLU A 195 6.75 -2.80 24.05
CA GLU A 195 7.99 -3.34 24.59
C GLU A 195 8.25 -4.76 24.10
N THR A 196 7.28 -5.66 24.22
CA THR A 196 7.43 -7.05 23.75
C THR A 196 7.58 -7.13 22.24
N THR A 197 6.84 -6.28 21.49
CA THR A 197 6.96 -6.22 20.03
C THR A 197 8.37 -5.81 19.61
N VAL A 198 8.94 -4.77 20.23
CA VAL A 198 10.32 -4.33 19.98
C VAL A 198 11.33 -5.40 20.38
N GLU A 199 11.19 -6.00 21.57
CA GLU A 199 12.11 -7.03 22.05
C GLU A 199 12.17 -8.22 21.10
N ARG A 200 11.02 -8.69 20.61
CA ARG A 200 10.96 -9.81 19.65
C ARG A 200 11.63 -9.47 18.33
N LEU A 201 11.39 -8.28 17.80
CA LEU A 201 12.02 -7.83 16.56
C LEU A 201 13.53 -7.67 16.72
N GLN A 202 14.01 -7.02 17.79
CA GLN A 202 15.43 -6.84 18.06
C GLN A 202 16.14 -8.16 18.35
N THR A 203 15.48 -9.12 19.01
CA THR A 203 16.04 -10.46 19.21
C THR A 203 16.25 -11.18 17.88
N ALA A 204 15.31 -11.06 16.95
CA ALA A 204 15.40 -11.70 15.64
C ALA A 204 16.31 -10.93 14.66
N LEU A 205 16.34 -9.60 14.75
CA LEU A 205 17.06 -8.68 13.89
C LEU A 205 17.89 -7.70 14.76
N PRO A 206 19.06 -8.12 15.28
CA PRO A 206 19.81 -7.34 16.27
C PRO A 206 20.36 -5.98 15.78
N ARG A 207 20.34 -5.74 14.47
CA ARG A 207 20.79 -4.50 13.85
C ARG A 207 19.65 -3.59 13.39
N LEU A 208 18.40 -4.01 13.59
CA LEU A 208 17.23 -3.25 13.19
C LEU A 208 17.09 -2.00 14.07
N GLU A 209 17.15 -0.84 13.46
CA GLU A 209 16.73 0.41 14.06
C GLU A 209 15.20 0.50 14.01
N ILE A 210 14.57 0.67 15.18
CA ILE A 210 13.12 0.82 15.30
C ILE A 210 12.83 2.22 15.86
N ALA A 211 12.18 3.05 15.04
CA ALA A 211 11.69 4.36 15.46
C ALA A 211 10.17 4.26 15.71
N LEU A 212 9.74 4.73 16.88
CA LEU A 212 8.35 4.64 17.34
C LEU A 212 7.78 6.04 17.59
N ASP A 213 6.58 6.26 17.07
CA ASP A 213 5.72 7.40 17.36
C ASP A 213 4.30 6.88 17.58
N LEU A 214 4.18 6.07 18.63
CA LEU A 214 2.96 5.38 19.01
C LEU A 214 2.47 6.05 20.31
N ASP A 215 1.38 6.83 20.22
CA ASP A 215 0.71 7.42 21.38
C ASP A 215 -0.19 6.39 22.08
#